data_AF-A0A845G963-F1
#
_entry.id   AF-A0A845G963-F1
#
_cell.length_a   1.000
_cell.length_b   1.000
_cell.length_c   1.000
_cell.angle_alpha   90.00
_cell.angle_beta   90.00
_cell.angle_gamma   90.00
#
_symmetry.space_group_name_H-M   'P 1'
#
loop_
_entity.id
_entity.type
_entity.pdbx_description
1 polymer ?
#
loop_
_entity_poly.entity_id
_entity_poly.type
_entity_poly.pdbx_seq_one_letter_code
_entity_poly.pdbx_strand_id
1 'polypeptide(L)'
;MEYFQSISDLIDGLKNLKQEAWIHTDIGIWLSNPLKADFYYLPWDYVQSLDDDEVFADDDGLELPIVLKDKNLMEWMLVNVLAHIANSINWKNEGVKEFIDQVNYYREFDTFKR
;
A
#
# COMPACT_ATOMS: atom_id res chain seq x y z
N MET A 1 2.23 3.95 12.69
CA MET A 1 2.15 4.06 11.22
C MET A 1 3.56 4.00 10.64
N GLU A 2 3.70 3.43 9.44
CA GLU A 2 4.89 3.59 8.61
C GLU A 2 4.51 4.24 7.27
N TYR A 3 5.43 5.01 6.69
CA TYR A 3 5.24 5.75 5.45
C TYR A 3 6.42 5.47 4.53
N PHE A 4 6.12 5.11 3.27
CA PHE A 4 7.10 4.80 2.24
C PHE A 4 6.91 5.77 1.07
N GLN A 5 7.98 6.46 0.70
CA GLN A 5 7.94 7.52 -0.33
C GLN A 5 8.12 6.95 -1.75
N SER A 6 8.43 5.66 -1.84
CA SER A 6 8.68 4.98 -3.11
C SER A 6 8.35 3.49 -3.03
N ILE A 7 8.21 2.87 -4.20
CA ILE A 7 8.04 1.42 -4.32
C ILE A 7 9.22 0.66 -3.72
N SER A 8 10.45 1.16 -3.90
CA SER A 8 11.65 0.54 -3.35
C SER A 8 11.64 0.55 -1.82
N ASP A 9 11.29 1.69 -1.21
CA ASP A 9 11.18 1.79 0.26
C ASP A 9 10.11 0.84 0.80
N LEU A 10 8.97 0.76 0.11
CA LEU A 10 7.90 -0.17 0.47
C LEU A 10 8.41 -1.61 0.45
N ILE A 11 9.02 -2.05 -0.65
CA ILE A 11 9.51 -3.42 -0.81
C ILE A 11 10.51 -3.80 0.28
N ASP A 12 11.46 -2.91 0.59
CA ASP A 12 12.45 -3.13 1.64
C ASP A 12 11.80 -3.27 3.04
N GLY A 13 10.68 -2.58 3.24
CA GLY A 13 9.88 -2.60 4.47
C GLY A 13 8.96 -3.81 4.63
N LEU A 14 8.45 -4.41 3.54
CA LEU A 14 7.38 -5.42 3.55
C LEU A 14 7.59 -6.58 4.56
N LYS A 15 8.83 -7.05 4.71
CA LYS A 15 9.18 -8.15 5.62
C LYS A 15 8.98 -7.83 7.11
N ASN A 16 8.92 -6.55 7.47
CA ASN A 16 8.76 -6.09 8.85
C ASN A 16 7.30 -5.78 9.20
N LEU A 17 6.41 -5.77 8.20
CA LEU A 17 5.00 -5.41 8.37
C LEU A 17 4.15 -6.64 8.71
N LYS A 18 3.03 -6.43 9.42
CA LYS A 18 2.01 -7.47 9.60
C LYS A 18 1.43 -7.85 8.24
N GLN A 19 1.40 -9.14 7.93
CA GLN A 19 1.13 -9.66 6.58
C GLN A 19 -0.34 -9.49 6.15
N GLU A 20 -1.24 -9.38 7.11
CA GLU A 20 -2.71 -9.33 6.94
C GLU A 20 -3.24 -7.90 6.94
N ALA A 21 -2.35 -6.92 7.04
CA ALA A 21 -2.71 -5.52 7.05
C ALA A 21 -2.71 -4.93 5.64
N TRP A 22 -3.47 -3.85 5.48
CA TRP A 22 -3.56 -3.10 4.23
C TRP A 22 -2.48 -2.02 4.14
N ILE A 23 -1.94 -1.86 2.94
CA ILE A 23 -1.25 -0.65 2.50
C ILE A 23 -2.27 0.26 1.83
N HIS A 24 -2.15 1.55 2.08
CA HIS A 24 -2.99 2.59 1.49
C HIS A 24 -2.16 3.44 0.53
N THR A 25 -2.76 3.86 -0.59
CA THR A 25 -2.15 4.77 -1.56
C THR A 25 -3.21 5.67 -2.17
N ASP A 26 -2.80 6.80 -2.74
CA ASP A 26 -3.66 7.53 -3.66
C ASP A 26 -3.80 6.74 -4.97
N ILE A 27 -5.01 6.25 -5.24
CA ILE A 27 -5.28 5.42 -6.41
C ILE A 27 -5.14 6.20 -7.73
N GLY A 28 -5.45 7.50 -7.73
CA GLY A 28 -5.31 8.35 -8.90
C GLY A 28 -3.84 8.55 -9.26
N ILE A 29 -2.98 8.72 -8.25
CA ILE A 29 -1.53 8.74 -8.46
C ILE A 29 -1.03 7.38 -8.93
N TRP A 30 -1.45 6.28 -8.30
CA TRP A 30 -1.04 4.94 -8.72
C TRP A 30 -1.40 4.67 -10.19
N LEU A 31 -2.63 4.97 -10.62
CA LEU A 31 -3.07 4.71 -11.99
C LEU A 31 -2.39 5.62 -13.04
N SER A 32 -2.05 6.86 -12.67
CA SER A 32 -1.43 7.81 -13.60
C SER A 32 0.09 7.72 -13.64
N ASN A 33 0.75 7.52 -12.49
CA ASN A 33 2.18 7.37 -12.36
C ASN A 33 2.57 6.63 -11.05
N PRO A 34 2.61 5.28 -11.07
CA PRO A 34 2.94 4.46 -9.90
C PRO A 34 4.28 4.81 -9.23
N LEU A 35 5.25 5.33 -9.99
CA LEU A 35 6.58 5.69 -9.47
C LEU A 35 6.57 6.94 -8.59
N LYS A 36 5.47 7.71 -8.60
CA LYS A 36 5.26 8.88 -7.73
C LYS A 36 4.29 8.59 -6.58
N ALA A 37 3.83 7.35 -6.45
CA ALA A 37 2.90 6.96 -5.40
C ALA A 37 3.61 6.89 -4.04
N ASP A 38 2.92 7.41 -3.04
CA ASP A 38 3.25 7.33 -1.63
C ASP A 38 2.45 6.18 -0.99
N PHE A 39 3.05 5.42 -0.07
CA PHE A 39 2.40 4.27 0.56
C PHE A 39 2.34 4.41 2.08
N TYR A 40 1.18 4.11 2.65
CA TYR A 40 0.93 4.24 4.08
C TYR A 40 0.54 2.90 4.68
N TYR A 41 1.32 2.46 5.66
CA TYR A 41 1.01 1.30 6.49
C TYR A 41 0.33 1.78 7.78
N LEU A 42 -0.95 1.42 7.92
CA LEU A 42 -1.79 1.79 9.04
C LEU A 42 -2.23 0.52 9.78
N PRO A 43 -1.42 0.02 10.73
CA PRO A 43 -1.82 -1.12 11.53
C PRO A 43 -3.03 -0.77 12.39
N TRP A 44 -3.97 -1.71 12.52
CA TRP A 44 -5.18 -1.53 13.33
C TRP A 44 -4.89 -1.02 14.75
N ASP A 45 -3.91 -1.63 15.43
CA ASP A 45 -3.50 -1.22 16.79
C ASP A 45 -3.04 0.24 16.87
N TYR A 46 -2.48 0.78 15.78
CA TYR A 46 -2.09 2.19 15.72
C TYR A 46 -3.32 3.10 15.59
N VAL A 47 -4.26 2.77 14.70
CA VAL A 47 -5.49 3.56 14.53
C VAL A 47 -6.30 3.57 15.83
N GLN A 48 -6.43 2.43 16.50
CA GLN A 48 -7.13 2.29 17.78
C GLN A 48 -6.42 2.98 18.97
N SER A 49 -5.17 3.41 18.79
CA SER A 49 -4.42 4.13 19.83
C SER A 49 -4.59 5.66 19.73
N LEU A 50 -5.23 6.16 18.66
CA LEU A 50 -5.48 7.57 18.44
C LEU A 50 -6.73 8.01 19.20
N ASP A 51 -6.75 9.27 19.63
CA ASP A 51 -7.93 9.88 20.24
C ASP A 51 -9.00 10.19 19.17
N ASP A 52 -10.27 10.36 19.58
CA ASP A 52 -11.40 10.62 18.69
C ASP A 52 -11.22 11.87 17.81
N ASP A 53 -10.46 12.87 18.27
CA ASP A 53 -10.14 14.10 17.51
C ASP A 53 -8.91 13.97 16.60
N GLU A 54 -8.19 12.85 16.70
CA GLU A 54 -7.03 12.50 15.88
C GLU A 54 -7.39 11.57 14.70
N VAL A 55 -8.66 11.17 14.57
CA VAL A 55 -9.16 10.33 13.47
C VAL A 55 -10.26 11.04 12.68
N PHE A 56 -10.44 10.61 11.43
CA PHE A 56 -11.59 10.95 10.61
C PHE A 56 -12.08 9.70 9.89
N ALA A 57 -13.38 9.62 9.63
CA ALA A 57 -13.93 8.62 8.74
C ALA A 57 -13.82 9.13 7.29
N ASP A 58 -13.25 8.32 6.40
CA ASP A 58 -13.30 8.59 4.97
C ASP A 58 -14.70 8.31 4.37
N ASP A 59 -14.83 8.46 3.06
CA ASP A 59 -16.10 8.28 2.35
C ASP A 59 -16.64 6.83 2.42
N ASP A 60 -15.76 5.85 2.70
CA ASP A 60 -16.09 4.44 2.86
C ASP A 60 -16.34 4.05 4.33
N GLY A 61 -16.23 5.01 5.25
CA GLY A 61 -16.43 4.81 6.69
C GLY A 61 -15.23 4.19 7.40
N LEU A 62 -14.06 4.16 6.77
CA LEU A 62 -12.81 3.70 7.37
C LEU A 62 -12.21 4.82 8.22
N GLU A 63 -11.85 4.49 9.46
CA GLU A 63 -11.17 5.42 10.36
C GLU A 63 -9.69 5.55 9.97
N LEU A 64 -9.30 6.77 9.61
CA LEU A 64 -7.94 7.13 9.24
C LEU A 64 -7.40 8.25 10.14
N PRO A 65 -6.09 8.32 10.37
CA PRO A 65 -5.49 9.44 11.10
C PRO A 65 -5.76 10.79 10.43
N ILE A 66 -6.15 11.82 11.19
CA ILE A 66 -6.53 13.14 10.69
C ILE A 66 -5.44 13.83 9.86
N VAL A 67 -4.17 13.51 10.11
CA VAL A 67 -3.02 13.99 9.34
C VAL A 67 -3.04 13.53 7.87
N LEU A 68 -3.86 12.52 7.53
CA LEU A 68 -4.05 11.99 6.20
C LEU A 68 -5.32 12.52 5.52
N LYS A 69 -6.09 13.41 6.16
CA LYS A 69 -7.37 13.90 5.63
C LYS A 69 -7.27 14.60 4.28
N ASP A 70 -6.15 15.27 4.03
CA ASP A 70 -5.88 15.94 2.74
C ASP A 70 -5.28 14.99 1.69
N LYS A 71 -5.09 13.71 2.04
CA LYS A 71 -4.62 12.66 1.14
C LYS A 71 -5.83 11.87 0.64
N ASN A 72 -5.92 11.67 -0.67
CA ASN A 72 -6.97 10.86 -1.27
C ASN A 72 -6.62 9.36 -1.18
N LEU A 73 -6.41 8.85 0.05
CA LEU A 73 -5.97 7.48 0.28
C LEU A 73 -7.14 6.51 0.18
N MET A 74 -6.84 5.32 -0.33
CA MET A 74 -7.74 4.17 -0.30
C MET A 74 -6.94 2.91 0.07
N GLU A 75 -7.63 1.91 0.63
CA GLU A 75 -7.06 0.56 0.76
C GLU A 75 -6.61 0.07 -0.62
N TRP A 76 -5.33 -0.27 -0.72
CA TRP A 76 -4.72 -0.57 -2.01
C TRP A 76 -4.45 -2.05 -2.19
N MET A 77 -3.64 -2.62 -1.29
CA MET A 77 -3.15 -4.00 -1.36
C MET A 77 -2.79 -4.53 0.03
N LEU A 78 -3.02 -5.81 0.28
CA LEU A 78 -2.52 -6.50 1.48
C LEU A 78 -1.01 -6.69 1.43
N VAL A 79 -0.36 -6.61 2.59
CA VAL A 79 1.09 -6.80 2.74
C VAL A 79 1.53 -8.18 2.22
N ASN A 80 0.81 -9.25 2.54
CA ASN A 80 1.15 -10.61 2.09
C ASN A 80 1.15 -10.76 0.56
N VAL A 81 0.20 -10.12 -0.13
CA VAL A 81 0.11 -10.13 -1.59
C VAL A 81 1.29 -9.35 -2.18
N LEU A 82 1.60 -8.17 -1.65
CA LEU A 82 2.76 -7.38 -2.07
C LEU A 82 4.08 -8.13 -1.83
N ALA A 83 4.21 -8.80 -0.68
CA ALA A 83 5.39 -9.60 -0.35
C ALA A 83 5.52 -10.81 -1.30
N HIS A 84 4.41 -11.47 -1.65
CA HIS A 84 4.42 -12.54 -2.63
C HIS A 84 4.89 -12.04 -4.01
N ILE A 85 4.32 -10.94 -4.49
CA ILE A 85 4.72 -10.32 -5.77
C ILE A 85 6.20 -9.92 -5.72
N ALA A 86 6.65 -9.24 -4.67
CA ALA A 86 8.04 -8.81 -4.56
C ALA A 86 9.04 -9.99 -4.56
N ASN A 87 8.65 -11.13 -3.96
CA ASN A 87 9.47 -12.34 -3.92
C ASN A 87 9.44 -13.16 -5.23
N SER A 88 8.44 -12.96 -6.09
CA SER A 88 8.36 -13.65 -7.39
C SER A 88 9.28 -13.02 -8.45
N ILE A 89 9.69 -11.76 -8.24
CA ILE A 89 10.41 -10.96 -9.22
C ILE A 89 11.92 -11.20 -9.17
N ASN A 90 12.52 -11.39 -10.35
CA ASN A 90 13.96 -11.34 -10.52
C ASN A 90 14.43 -9.90 -10.68
N TRP A 91 14.70 -9.24 -9.55
CA TRP A 91 15.10 -7.82 -9.47
C TRP A 91 16.32 -7.43 -10.30
N LYS A 92 17.18 -8.38 -10.69
CA LYS A 92 18.34 -8.10 -11.56
C LYS A 92 17.96 -7.86 -13.01
N ASN A 93 16.85 -8.45 -13.47
CA ASN A 93 16.45 -8.45 -14.88
C ASN A 93 15.14 -7.71 -15.13
N GLU A 94 14.19 -7.79 -14.19
CA GLU A 94 12.81 -7.32 -14.36
C GLU A 94 12.58 -5.96 -13.68
N GLY A 95 12.99 -5.85 -12.42
CA GLY A 95 12.95 -4.62 -11.64
C GLY A 95 11.53 -4.12 -11.34
N VAL A 96 11.44 -2.81 -11.03
CA VAL A 96 10.21 -2.15 -10.55
C VAL A 96 9.06 -2.20 -11.56
N LYS A 97 9.36 -2.24 -12.87
CA LYS A 97 8.31 -2.29 -13.89
C LYS A 97 7.48 -3.57 -13.78
N GLU A 98 8.13 -4.72 -13.59
CA GLU A 98 7.41 -5.98 -13.44
C GLU A 98 6.60 -6.02 -12.14
N PHE A 99 7.09 -5.38 -11.07
CA PHE A 99 6.31 -5.22 -9.83
C PHE A 99 5.01 -4.47 -10.07
N ILE A 100 5.06 -3.33 -10.76
CA ILE A 100 3.88 -2.56 -11.14
C ILE A 100 2.93 -3.42 -11.99
N ASP A 101 3.47 -4.12 -13.00
CA ASP A 101 2.67 -4.96 -13.90
C ASP A 101 1.97 -6.11 -13.14
N GLN A 102 2.65 -6.77 -12.20
CA GLN A 102 2.06 -7.82 -11.37
C GLN A 102 1.02 -7.29 -10.38
N VAL A 103 1.27 -6.13 -9.77
CA VAL A 103 0.27 -5.51 -8.88
C VAL A 103 -0.98 -5.12 -9.66
N ASN A 104 -0.83 -4.50 -10.83
CA ASN A 104 -1.97 -4.14 -11.67
C ASN A 104 -2.73 -5.39 -12.13
N TYR A 105 -2.01 -6.43 -12.54
CA TYR A 105 -2.63 -7.71 -12.91
C TYR A 105 -3.42 -8.31 -11.73
N TYR A 106 -2.83 -8.36 -10.53
CA TYR A 106 -3.53 -8.88 -9.36
C TYR A 106 -4.80 -8.07 -9.05
N ARG A 107 -4.73 -6.74 -9.12
CA ARG A 107 -5.88 -5.86 -8.84
C ARG A 107 -7.00 -5.98 -9.86
N GLU A 108 -6.68 -6.34 -11.11
CA GLU A 108 -7.66 -6.55 -12.17
C GLU A 108 -8.29 -7.96 -12.13
N PHE A 109 -7.48 -8.98 -11.82
CA PHE A 109 -7.90 -10.39 -11.98
C PHE A 109 -8.02 -11.18 -10.67
N ASP A 110 -7.70 -10.58 -9.53
CA ASP A 110 -7.63 -11.22 -8.20
C ASP A 110 -6.82 -12.53 -8.23
N THR A 111 -5.72 -12.53 -8.97
CA THR A 111 -4.85 -13.70 -9.12
C THR A 111 -3.42 -13.31 -9.50
N PHE A 112 -2.47 -14.20 -9.21
CA PHE A 112 -1.06 -13.95 -9.53
C PHE A 112 -0.78 -14.19 -11.01
N LYS A 113 -0.03 -13.26 -11.61
CA LYS A 113 0.51 -13.39 -12.96
C LYS A 113 1.47 -14.59 -12.98
N ARG A 114 1.33 -15.47 -13.97
CA ARG A 114 2.12 -16.70 -14.13
C ARG A 114 3.30 -16.51 -15.06
#